data_AF-A0AAV4YSI4-F1
#
_entry.id   AF-A0AAV4YSI4-F1
#
_cell.length_a   1.000
_cell.length_b   1.000
_cell.length_c   1.000
_cell.angle_alpha   90.00
_cell.angle_beta   90.00
_cell.angle_gamma   90.00
#
_symmetry.space_group_name_H-M   'P 1'
#
loop_
_entity.id
_entity.type
_entity.pdbx_description
1 polymer ?
#
loop_
_entity_poly.entity_id
_entity_poly.type
_entity_poly.pdbx_seq_one_letter_code
_entity_poly.pdbx_strand_id
1 'polypeptide(L)'
;MNDVTLSVQRLASYREAIKKIKQGKCSLSFPKDTNIESILDFESDLVQLAAWLDARLDGFNKIQEISTEISKGSVLDEVLNRIYDTFHEIIPYDRIGCALISDDYERVFAHWTKSNYPEKVMIKNGYTAFLSGSSLEGILTTQQPRILNDLQLYLAENPT
;
A
#
# COMPACT_ATOMS: atom_id res chain seq x y z
N MET A 1 -15.35 35.08 -26.95
CA MET A 1 -14.39 34.02 -27.33
C MET A 1 -13.04 34.70 -27.47
N ASN A 2 -12.16 34.55 -26.49
CA ASN A 2 -10.78 35.01 -26.59
C ASN A 2 -9.99 33.88 -27.23
N ASP A 3 -9.61 34.01 -28.50
CA ASP A 3 -8.77 33.03 -29.18
C ASP A 3 -7.37 33.06 -28.56
N VAL A 4 -7.05 32.03 -27.79
CA VAL A 4 -5.72 31.82 -27.21
C VAL A 4 -4.83 31.21 -28.30
N THR A 5 -3.84 31.95 -28.75
CA THR A 5 -2.91 31.47 -29.80
C THR A 5 -1.78 30.68 -29.14
N LEU A 6 -1.72 29.37 -29.37
CA LEU A 6 -0.66 28.50 -28.85
C LEU A 6 0.54 28.48 -29.82
N SER A 7 1.76 28.68 -29.33
CA SER A 7 2.95 28.54 -30.17
C SER A 7 3.18 27.08 -30.57
N VAL A 8 3.70 26.86 -31.78
CA VAL A 8 4.07 25.51 -32.27
C VAL A 8 5.08 24.83 -31.33
N GLN A 9 5.96 25.62 -30.71
CA GLN A 9 6.95 25.15 -29.74
C GLN A 9 6.32 24.63 -28.44
N ARG A 10 5.27 25.30 -27.94
CA ARG A 10 4.51 24.85 -26.76
C ARG A 10 3.70 23.60 -27.06
N LEU A 11 3.07 23.53 -28.24
CA LEU A 11 2.38 22.32 -28.68
C LEU A 11 3.34 21.11 -28.73
N ALA A 12 4.57 21.30 -29.23
CA ALA A 12 5.60 20.28 -29.21
C ALA A 12 5.98 19.86 -27.78
N SER A 13 6.11 20.84 -26.87
CA SER A 13 6.41 20.58 -25.45
C SER A 13 5.33 19.75 -24.77
N TYR A 14 4.04 20.01 -25.05
CA TYR A 14 2.93 19.21 -24.52
C TYR A 14 2.91 17.79 -25.08
N ARG A 15 3.20 17.62 -26.38
CA ARG A 15 3.30 16.28 -26.97
C ARG A 15 4.43 15.47 -26.35
N GLU A 16 5.57 16.10 -26.07
CA GLU A 16 6.68 15.44 -25.36
C GLU A 16 6.34 15.14 -23.90
N ALA A 17 5.64 16.03 -23.20
CA ALA A 17 5.13 15.74 -21.85
C ALA A 17 4.22 14.50 -21.81
N ILE A 18 3.28 14.40 -22.76
CA ILE A 18 2.39 13.23 -22.87
C ILE A 18 3.19 11.94 -23.17
N LYS A 19 4.20 12.00 -24.04
CA LYS A 19 5.07 10.84 -24.31
C LYS A 19 5.85 10.42 -23.06
N LYS A 20 6.37 11.37 -22.28
CA LYS A 20 7.09 11.10 -21.02
C LYS A 20 6.18 10.40 -20.01
N ILE A 21 4.94 10.89 -19.82
CA ILE A 21 3.95 10.23 -18.94
C ILE A 21 3.67 8.80 -19.42
N LYS A 22 3.48 8.56 -20.72
CA LYS A 22 3.28 7.21 -21.28
C LYS A 22 4.46 6.26 -21.05
N GLN A 23 5.65 6.80 -20.82
CA GLN A 23 6.86 6.04 -20.50
C GLN A 23 7.11 5.94 -18.99
N GLY A 24 6.16 6.37 -18.15
CA GLY A 24 6.28 6.36 -16.69
C GLY A 24 7.17 7.47 -16.11
N LYS A 25 7.56 8.47 -16.91
CA LYS A 25 8.34 9.63 -16.45
C LYS A 25 7.40 10.80 -16.24
N CYS A 26 6.92 10.97 -15.01
CA CYS A 26 5.88 11.95 -14.71
C CYS A 26 6.42 13.31 -14.23
N SER A 27 7.74 13.52 -14.18
CA SER A 27 8.33 14.84 -13.92
C SER A 27 8.19 15.76 -15.14
N LEU A 28 7.28 16.72 -15.05
CA LEU A 28 7.01 17.69 -16.11
C LEU A 28 7.51 19.09 -15.75
N SER A 29 7.97 19.83 -16.76
CA SER A 29 8.31 21.25 -16.67
C SER A 29 8.02 21.90 -18.02
N PHE A 30 7.41 23.07 -18.00
CA PHE A 30 7.08 23.85 -19.18
C PHE A 30 7.88 25.16 -19.26
N PRO A 31 8.11 25.72 -20.45
CA PRO A 31 8.79 27.01 -20.59
C PRO A 31 7.99 28.15 -19.96
N LYS A 32 8.67 29.03 -19.20
CA LYS A 32 8.05 30.21 -18.55
C LYS A 32 7.90 31.43 -19.49
N ASP A 33 7.69 31.18 -20.78
CA ASP A 33 7.73 32.17 -21.86
C ASP A 33 6.36 32.81 -22.16
N THR A 34 5.32 32.52 -21.37
CA THR A 34 3.95 32.98 -21.57
C THR A 34 3.36 33.53 -20.29
N ASN A 35 2.60 34.63 -20.41
CA ASN A 35 1.85 35.27 -19.32
C ASN A 35 0.32 35.10 -19.49
N ILE A 36 -0.12 34.16 -20.32
CA ILE A 36 -1.54 33.86 -20.52
C ILE A 36 -1.98 32.95 -19.37
N GLU A 37 -2.76 33.51 -18.46
CA GLU A 37 -3.24 32.86 -17.23
C GLU A 37 -3.90 31.50 -17.51
N SER A 38 -4.82 31.42 -18.49
CA SER A 38 -5.48 30.15 -18.83
C SER A 38 -4.53 29.05 -19.31
N ILE A 39 -3.37 29.39 -19.89
CA ILE A 39 -2.38 28.39 -20.26
C ILE A 39 -1.54 27.99 -19.04
N LEU A 40 -1.20 28.95 -18.17
CA LEU A 40 -0.46 28.67 -16.94
C LEU A 40 -1.28 27.77 -16.00
N ASP A 41 -2.59 27.99 -15.91
CA ASP A 41 -3.52 27.14 -15.14
C ASP A 41 -3.54 25.72 -15.69
N PHE A 42 -3.68 25.56 -17.01
CA PHE A 42 -3.62 24.25 -17.65
C PHE A 42 -2.27 23.54 -17.45
N GLU A 43 -1.16 24.27 -17.58
CA GLU A 43 0.19 23.73 -17.34
C GLU A 43 0.36 23.28 -15.87
N SER A 44 -0.19 24.05 -14.93
CA SER A 44 -0.22 23.71 -13.50
C SER A 44 -1.03 22.44 -13.23
N ASP A 45 -2.26 22.36 -13.78
CA ASP A 45 -3.13 21.18 -13.64
C ASP A 45 -2.46 19.92 -14.22
N LEU A 46 -1.77 20.07 -15.36
CA LEU A 46 -1.06 18.97 -15.99
C LEU A 46 0.15 18.50 -15.16
N VAL A 47 0.87 19.43 -14.51
CA VAL A 47 1.95 19.08 -13.55
C VAL A 47 1.39 18.36 -12.33
N GLN A 48 0.26 18.82 -11.78
CA GLN A 48 -0.39 18.18 -10.64
C GLN A 48 -0.88 16.77 -10.97
N LEU A 49 -1.50 16.59 -12.15
CA LEU A 49 -1.92 15.27 -12.63
C LEU A 49 -0.72 14.33 -12.78
N ALA A 50 0.39 14.82 -13.31
CA ALA A 50 1.59 14.02 -13.47
C ALA A 50 2.19 13.62 -12.11
N ALA A 51 2.27 14.55 -11.15
CA ALA A 51 2.72 14.23 -9.79
C ALA A 51 1.82 13.20 -9.09
N TRP A 52 0.50 13.31 -9.27
CA TRP A 52 -0.46 12.32 -8.75
C TRP A 52 -0.28 10.93 -9.38
N LEU A 53 -0.07 10.87 -10.70
CA LEU A 53 0.24 9.62 -11.41
C LEU A 53 1.56 9.01 -10.93
N ASP A 54 2.59 9.82 -10.68
CA ASP A 54 3.89 9.38 -10.16
C ASP A 54 3.73 8.65 -8.82
N ALA A 55 3.05 9.29 -7.86
CA ALA A 55 2.79 8.69 -6.55
C ALA A 55 1.97 7.38 -6.65
N ARG A 56 1.01 7.31 -7.59
CA ARG A 56 0.20 6.11 -7.84
C ARG A 56 1.03 4.98 -8.45
N LEU A 57 1.89 5.31 -9.41
CA LEU A 57 2.78 4.36 -10.08
C LEU A 57 3.87 3.85 -9.12
N ASP A 58 4.41 4.69 -8.25
CA ASP A 58 5.35 4.29 -7.20
C ASP A 58 4.74 3.25 -6.26
N GLY A 59 3.50 3.47 -5.81
CA GLY A 59 2.77 2.49 -5.01
C GLY A 59 2.58 1.16 -5.74
N PHE A 60 2.25 1.21 -7.04
CA PHE A 60 2.09 0.01 -7.87
C PHE A 60 3.42 -0.73 -8.09
N ASN A 61 4.51 0.00 -8.34
CA ASN A 61 5.85 -0.54 -8.50
C ASN A 61 6.34 -1.21 -7.21
N LYS A 62 6.11 -0.60 -6.04
CA LYS A 62 6.41 -1.21 -4.73
C LYS A 62 5.66 -2.53 -4.54
N ILE A 63 4.37 -2.60 -4.92
CA ILE A 63 3.58 -3.84 -4.86
C ILE A 63 4.10 -4.90 -5.85
N GLN A 64 4.45 -4.49 -7.08
CA GLN A 64 5.05 -5.41 -8.06
C GLN A 64 6.41 -5.93 -7.63
N GLU A 65 7.24 -5.10 -6.98
CA GLU A 65 8.53 -5.49 -6.44
C GLU A 65 8.34 -6.55 -5.33
N ILE A 66 7.41 -6.31 -4.40
CA ILE A 66 7.03 -7.30 -3.37
C ILE A 66 6.57 -8.61 -4.02
N SER A 67 5.69 -8.54 -5.03
CA SER A 67 5.17 -9.71 -5.76
C SER A 67 6.26 -10.49 -6.51
N THR A 68 7.22 -9.76 -7.09
CA THR A 68 8.36 -10.34 -7.83
C THR A 68 9.37 -11.00 -6.89
N GLU A 69 9.63 -10.42 -5.72
CA GLU A 69 10.53 -10.99 -4.71
C GLU A 69 9.91 -12.17 -3.95
N ILE A 70 8.59 -12.18 -3.75
CA ILE A 70 7.83 -13.38 -3.32
C ILE A 70 8.05 -14.52 -4.32
N SER A 71 8.09 -14.21 -5.62
CA SER A 71 8.28 -15.19 -6.68
C SER A 71 9.73 -15.69 -6.82
N LYS A 72 10.72 -15.04 -6.18
CA LYS A 72 12.15 -15.37 -6.29
C LYS A 72 12.70 -16.26 -5.18
N GLY A 73 11.86 -16.77 -4.28
CA GLY A 73 12.30 -17.68 -3.21
C GLY A 73 12.84 -16.97 -1.97
N SER A 74 12.43 -15.71 -1.74
CA SER A 74 12.65 -15.06 -0.44
C SER A 74 11.95 -15.87 0.66
N VAL A 75 12.64 -16.05 1.80
CA VAL A 75 12.04 -16.72 2.97
C VAL A 75 10.86 -15.86 3.43
N LEU A 76 9.70 -16.47 3.69
CA LEU A 76 8.45 -15.80 4.08
C LEU A 76 8.65 -14.66 5.11
N ASP A 77 9.56 -14.85 6.06
CA ASP A 77 9.96 -13.86 7.07
C ASP A 77 10.53 -12.56 6.49
N GLU A 78 11.32 -12.60 5.42
CA GLU A 78 11.89 -11.41 4.79
C GLU A 78 10.81 -10.54 4.14
N VAL A 79 9.84 -11.19 3.48
CA VAL A 79 8.68 -10.52 2.90
C VAL A 79 7.85 -9.85 4.01
N LEU A 80 7.58 -10.58 5.09
CA LEU A 80 6.82 -10.06 6.24
C LEU A 80 7.54 -8.90 6.94
N ASN A 81 8.86 -8.97 7.09
CA ASN A 81 9.68 -7.88 7.61
C ASN A 81 9.52 -6.61 6.76
N ARG A 82 9.59 -6.75 5.43
CA ARG A 82 9.44 -5.61 4.51
C ARG A 82 8.02 -5.03 4.53
N ILE A 83 6.99 -5.88 4.64
CA ILE A 83 5.61 -5.42 4.81
C ILE A 83 5.50 -4.55 6.08
N TYR A 84 6.07 -4.99 7.20
CA TYR A 84 6.09 -4.20 8.44
C TYR A 84 6.84 -2.88 8.30
N ASP A 85 7.95 -2.84 7.58
CA ASP A 85 8.69 -1.59 7.44
C ASP A 85 7.97 -0.61 6.49
N THR A 86 7.28 -1.12 5.46
CA THR A 86 6.65 -0.28 4.42
C THR A 86 5.23 0.15 4.78
N PHE A 87 4.42 -0.71 5.43
CA PHE A 87 3.01 -0.42 5.67
C PHE A 87 2.80 0.70 6.70
N HIS A 88 3.81 1.00 7.52
CA HIS A 88 3.71 2.06 8.52
C HIS A 88 3.51 3.45 7.89
N GLU A 89 3.92 3.63 6.62
CA GLU A 89 3.64 4.84 5.83
C GLU A 89 2.14 4.99 5.47
N ILE A 90 1.38 3.90 5.48
CA ILE A 90 -0.02 3.84 5.03
C ILE A 90 -0.98 3.81 6.22
N ILE A 91 -0.71 2.95 7.20
CA ILE A 91 -1.54 2.76 8.39
C ILE A 91 -0.61 2.71 9.60
N PRO A 92 -0.81 3.57 10.61
CA PRO A 92 -0.09 3.45 11.88
C PRO A 92 -0.50 2.18 12.63
N TYR A 93 0.46 1.42 13.12
CA TYR A 93 0.24 0.25 13.97
C TYR A 93 1.45 -0.01 14.86
N ASP A 94 1.21 -0.75 15.93
CA ASP A 94 2.25 -1.14 16.88
C ASP A 94 2.81 -2.53 16.63
N ARG A 95 2.01 -3.43 16.03
CA ARG A 95 2.38 -4.84 15.84
C ARG A 95 1.70 -5.43 14.61
N ILE A 96 2.45 -6.30 13.90
CA ILE A 96 1.90 -7.23 12.91
C ILE A 96 2.31 -8.66 13.31
N GLY A 97 1.39 -9.60 13.15
CA GLY A 97 1.65 -11.03 13.27
C GLY A 97 1.19 -11.77 12.02
N CYS A 98 1.90 -12.82 11.65
CA CYS A 98 1.52 -13.77 10.61
C CYS A 98 1.37 -15.16 11.23
N ALA A 99 0.27 -15.83 10.91
CA ALA A 99 0.02 -17.19 11.33
C ALA A 99 -0.31 -18.05 10.11
N LEU A 100 0.13 -19.30 10.15
CA LEU A 100 -0.10 -20.30 9.11
C LEU A 100 -1.08 -21.35 9.62
N ILE A 101 -1.82 -21.95 8.71
CA ILE A 101 -2.80 -23.00 9.01
C ILE A 101 -2.20 -24.34 8.59
N SER A 102 -2.42 -25.39 9.37
CA SER A 102 -2.01 -26.75 9.00
C SER A 102 -2.75 -27.23 7.76
N ASP A 103 -2.15 -28.17 7.03
CA ASP A 103 -2.76 -28.77 5.84
C ASP A 103 -4.09 -29.49 6.13
N ASP A 104 -4.31 -29.93 7.37
CA ASP A 104 -5.56 -30.53 7.85
C ASP A 104 -6.63 -29.49 8.25
N TYR A 105 -6.31 -28.19 8.19
CA TYR A 105 -7.18 -27.07 8.59
C TYR A 105 -7.66 -27.11 10.06
N GLU A 106 -7.02 -27.89 10.93
CA GLU A 106 -7.42 -28.00 12.33
C GLU A 106 -6.71 -26.98 13.22
N ARG A 107 -5.50 -26.56 12.84
CA ARG A 107 -4.61 -25.78 13.70
C ARG A 107 -4.08 -24.55 13.01
N VAL A 108 -3.79 -23.55 13.84
CA VAL A 108 -3.08 -22.33 13.45
C VAL A 108 -1.77 -22.24 14.22
N PHE A 109 -0.72 -21.78 13.56
CA PHE A 109 0.64 -21.63 14.08
C PHE A 109 1.08 -20.19 13.92
N ALA A 110 1.46 -19.54 15.02
CA ALA A 110 2.11 -18.24 14.95
C ALA A 110 3.48 -18.41 14.27
N HIS A 111 3.62 -17.92 13.04
CA HIS A 111 4.83 -18.09 12.25
C HIS A 111 5.81 -16.94 12.52
N TRP A 112 5.30 -15.72 12.51
CA TRP A 112 6.11 -14.51 12.57
C TRP A 112 5.38 -13.41 13.33
N THR A 113 6.12 -12.53 13.99
CA THR A 113 5.58 -11.35 14.67
C THR A 113 6.67 -10.28 14.78
N LYS A 114 6.30 -9.01 14.57
CA LYS A 114 7.14 -7.84 14.82
C LYS A 114 6.33 -6.73 15.48
N SER A 115 6.92 -6.05 16.46
CA SER A 115 6.29 -4.97 17.23
C SER A 115 7.27 -3.84 17.54
N ASN A 116 6.75 -2.63 17.78
CA ASN A 116 7.52 -1.43 18.10
C ASN A 116 7.68 -1.17 19.62
N TYR A 117 6.96 -1.93 20.47
CA TYR A 117 7.00 -1.75 21.92
C TYR A 117 8.02 -2.68 22.61
N PRO A 118 8.60 -2.25 23.74
CA PRO A 118 9.65 -3.00 24.46
C PRO A 118 9.11 -4.18 25.28
N GLU A 119 7.79 -4.28 25.47
CA GLU A 119 7.17 -5.39 26.19
C GLU A 119 7.30 -6.73 25.46
N LYS A 120 7.30 -7.80 26.24
CA LYS A 120 7.49 -9.16 25.73
C LYS A 120 6.24 -9.60 24.98
N VAL A 121 6.38 -9.87 23.68
CA VAL A 121 5.32 -10.48 22.88
C VAL A 121 4.84 -11.79 23.55
N MET A 122 3.57 -11.82 23.93
CA MET A 122 2.98 -12.95 24.67
C MET A 122 2.74 -14.17 23.78
N ILE A 123 2.36 -13.95 22.52
CA ILE A 123 2.21 -15.00 21.51
C ILE A 123 3.51 -15.10 20.73
N LYS A 124 4.32 -16.11 21.06
CA LYS A 124 5.64 -16.33 20.43
C LYS A 124 5.51 -17.11 19.14
N ASN A 125 6.51 -16.98 18.26
CA ASN A 125 6.66 -17.85 17.10
C ASN A 125 6.68 -19.32 17.55
N GLY A 126 5.96 -20.17 16.84
CA GLY A 126 5.73 -21.58 17.17
C GLY A 126 4.55 -21.86 18.12
N TYR A 127 3.88 -20.83 18.66
CA TYR A 127 2.63 -21.04 19.38
C TYR A 127 1.57 -21.66 18.47
N THR A 128 0.81 -22.63 18.99
CA THR A 128 -0.25 -23.32 18.24
C THR A 128 -1.56 -23.33 19.02
N ALA A 129 -2.67 -23.21 18.29
CA ALA A 129 -4.01 -23.33 18.83
C ALA A 129 -4.92 -24.05 17.81
N PHE A 130 -6.02 -24.62 18.29
CA PHE A 130 -7.07 -25.13 17.41
C PHE A 130 -7.81 -23.98 16.76
N LEU A 131 -8.19 -24.15 15.50
CA LEU A 131 -9.07 -23.23 14.80
C LEU A 131 -10.50 -23.34 15.33
N SER A 132 -10.98 -24.55 15.61
CA SER A 132 -12.32 -24.78 16.11
C SER A 132 -12.60 -24.05 17.42
N GLY A 133 -13.71 -23.32 17.47
CA GLY A 133 -14.09 -22.49 18.61
C GLY A 133 -13.26 -21.23 18.79
N SER A 134 -12.30 -20.95 17.89
CA SER A 134 -11.55 -19.71 17.90
C SER A 134 -12.28 -18.62 17.10
N SER A 135 -11.98 -17.36 17.42
CA SER A 135 -12.50 -16.25 16.62
C SER A 135 -11.95 -16.20 15.18
N LEU A 136 -10.89 -16.96 14.87
CA LEU A 136 -10.33 -17.08 13.53
C LEU A 136 -11.15 -18.03 12.65
N GLU A 137 -11.87 -19.00 13.23
CA GLU A 137 -12.75 -19.93 12.49
C GLU A 137 -13.77 -19.16 11.66
N GLY A 138 -14.49 -18.23 12.30
CA GLY A 138 -15.48 -17.40 11.62
C GLY A 138 -14.90 -16.54 10.50
N ILE A 139 -13.65 -16.07 10.64
CA ILE A 139 -12.96 -15.30 9.59
C ILE A 139 -12.64 -16.19 8.39
N LEU A 140 -12.19 -17.42 8.62
CA LEU A 140 -11.90 -18.38 7.54
C LEU A 140 -13.17 -18.79 6.80
N THR A 141 -14.27 -19.03 7.53
CA THR A 141 -15.55 -19.40 6.92
C THR A 141 -16.15 -18.26 6.11
N THR A 142 -16.11 -17.03 6.64
CA THR A 142 -16.72 -15.87 5.99
C THR A 142 -15.85 -15.23 4.90
N GLN A 143 -14.53 -15.46 4.95
CA GLN A 143 -13.52 -14.79 4.13
C GLN A 143 -13.58 -13.25 4.22
N GLN A 144 -14.16 -12.71 5.29
CA GLN A 144 -14.26 -11.28 5.51
C GLN A 144 -13.23 -10.83 6.55
N PRO A 145 -12.46 -9.76 6.27
CA PRO A 145 -11.58 -9.18 7.26
C PRO A 145 -12.37 -8.64 8.44
N ARG A 146 -11.78 -8.75 9.64
CA ARG A 146 -12.39 -8.32 10.89
C ARG A 146 -11.58 -7.18 11.49
N ILE A 147 -12.29 -6.13 11.91
CA ILE A 147 -11.70 -4.99 12.63
C ILE A 147 -12.42 -4.86 13.97
N LEU A 148 -11.66 -4.92 15.06
CA LEU A 148 -12.14 -4.67 16.41
C LEU A 148 -11.69 -3.27 16.83
N ASN A 149 -12.63 -2.33 16.84
CA ASN A 149 -12.33 -0.93 17.18
C ASN A 149 -12.10 -0.72 18.68
N ASP A 150 -12.77 -1.52 19.52
CA ASP A 150 -12.60 -1.50 20.98
C ASP A 150 -12.47 -2.92 21.50
N LEU A 151 -11.25 -3.28 21.89
CA LEU A 151 -10.96 -4.60 22.43
C LEU A 151 -11.58 -4.81 23.82
N GLN A 152 -11.64 -3.77 24.66
CA GLN A 152 -12.18 -3.87 26.01
C GLN A 152 -13.69 -4.12 25.96
N LEU A 153 -14.41 -3.36 25.13
CA LEU A 153 -15.84 -3.56 24.91
C LEU A 153 -16.10 -4.97 24.34
N TYR A 154 -15.33 -5.38 23.34
CA TYR A 154 -15.50 -6.71 22.74
C TYR A 154 -15.35 -7.84 23.78
N LEU A 155 -14.35 -7.76 24.66
CA LEU A 155 -14.13 -8.74 25.73
C LEU A 155 -15.24 -8.74 26.79
N ALA A 156 -15.84 -7.57 27.06
CA ALA A 156 -16.99 -7.48 27.97
C ALA A 156 -18.25 -8.14 27.38
N GLU A 157 -18.47 -8.00 26.06
CA GLU A 157 -19.60 -8.59 25.34
C GLU A 157 -19.39 -10.08 25.01
N ASN A 158 -18.14 -10.53 24.95
CA ASN A 158 -17.76 -11.91 24.63
C ASN A 158 -16.82 -12.47 25.71
N PRO A 159 -17.31 -12.68 26.94
CA PRO A 159 -16.49 -13.25 28.00
C PRO A 159 -16.08 -14.68 27.64
N THR A 160 -14.77 -14.91 27.56
CA THR A 160 -14.12 -16.22 27.35
C THR A 160 -14.31 -17.17 28.52
#